data_AF-A0A6M5YZV4-F1
#
_entry.id   AF-A0A6M5YZV4-F1
#
_cell.length_a   1.000
_cell.length_b   1.000
_cell.length_c   1.000
_cell.angle_alpha   90.00
_cell.angle_beta   90.00
_cell.angle_gamma   90.00
#
_symmetry.space_group_name_H-M   'P 1'
#
loop_
_entity.id
_entity.type
_entity.pdbx_description
1 polymer ?
#
loop_
_entity_poly.entity_id
_entity_poly.type
_entity_poly.pdbx_seq_one_letter_code
_entity_poly.pdbx_strand_id
1 'polypeptide(L)'
;MRINFQAATRGVSIERMVILPENLWPVDAPLPVPAILPWIEEQHRHGLLVPLVREFEAGREPDLLADIGIYGTEAVGEQERDEQSRTLRFTLNLDLQVVHAAEDRWRRLALYATPFEKP
;
A
#
# COMPACT_ATOMS: atom_id res chain seq x y z
N MET A 1 7.22 -9.87 2.61
CA MET A 1 7.59 -8.66 3.40
C MET A 1 9.08 -8.54 3.67
N ARG A 2 9.78 -9.55 4.23
CA ARG A 2 11.24 -9.45 4.52
C ARG A 2 12.12 -8.98 3.34
N ILE A 3 11.75 -9.35 2.11
CA ILE A 3 12.46 -8.92 0.89
C ILE A 3 12.37 -7.40 0.65
N ASN A 4 11.23 -6.77 0.95
CA ASN A 4 11.05 -5.33 0.79
C ASN A 4 11.90 -4.57 1.80
N PHE A 5 11.98 -5.06 3.04
CA PHE A 5 12.84 -4.46 4.07
C PHE A 5 14.32 -4.54 3.66
N GLN A 6 14.74 -5.68 3.11
CA GLN A 6 16.09 -5.83 2.59
C GLN A 6 16.37 -4.88 1.41
N ALA A 7 15.42 -4.72 0.49
CA ALA A 7 15.54 -3.78 -0.62
C ALA A 7 15.63 -2.31 -0.13
N ALA A 8 14.78 -1.93 0.82
CA ALA A 8 14.82 -0.61 1.45
C ALA A 8 16.17 -0.33 2.13
N THR A 9 16.71 -1.29 2.90
CA THR A 9 18.04 -1.16 3.52
C THR A 9 19.18 -1.04 2.51
N ARG A 10 18.97 -1.46 1.25
CA ARG A 10 19.92 -1.33 0.14
C ARG A 10 19.72 -0.03 -0.67
N GLY A 11 18.83 0.86 -0.23
CA GLY A 11 18.59 2.16 -0.85
C GLY A 11 17.47 2.20 -1.89
N VAL A 12 16.69 1.12 -2.05
CA VAL A 12 15.51 1.15 -2.91
C VAL A 12 14.40 1.92 -2.20
N SER A 13 13.94 3.03 -2.78
CA SER A 13 12.73 3.70 -2.28
C SER A 13 11.52 2.79 -2.54
N ILE A 14 10.74 2.52 -1.51
CA ILE A 14 9.53 1.69 -1.62
C ILE A 14 8.37 2.48 -1.03
N GLU A 15 7.41 2.80 -1.90
CA GLU A 15 6.14 3.39 -1.52
C GLU A 15 5.06 2.35 -1.68
N ARG A 16 4.20 2.19 -0.69
CA ARG A 16 3.10 1.21 -0.74
C ARG A 16 1.79 1.80 -0.24
N MET A 17 0.76 1.77 -1.08
CA MET A 17 -0.59 2.12 -0.67
C MET A 17 -1.28 0.93 -0.03
N VAL A 18 -1.67 1.09 1.24
CA VAL A 18 -2.42 0.07 1.96
C VAL A 18 -3.88 0.47 1.98
N ILE A 19 -4.68 -0.22 1.18
CA ILE A 19 -6.12 -0.08 1.18
C ILE A 19 -6.68 -0.95 2.30
N LEU A 20 -7.42 -0.35 3.24
CA LEU A 20 -7.97 -1.05 4.40
C LEU A 20 -9.49 -1.21 4.27
N PRO A 21 -10.00 -2.45 4.34
CA PRO A 21 -11.44 -2.71 4.39
C PRO A 21 -12.09 -2.18 5.67
N GLU A 22 -13.42 -2.05 5.67
CA GLU A 22 -14.22 -1.46 6.76
C GLU A 22 -13.96 -2.12 8.12
N ASN A 23 -13.74 -3.44 8.15
CA ASN A 23 -13.41 -4.18 9.38
C ASN A 23 -12.04 -3.81 9.97
N LEU A 24 -11.13 -3.23 9.18
CA LEU A 24 -9.80 -2.79 9.59
C LEU A 24 -9.67 -1.27 9.70
N TRP A 25 -10.50 -0.50 9.01
CA TRP A 25 -10.58 0.94 9.16
C TRP A 25 -12.02 1.45 8.93
N PRO A 26 -12.83 1.51 10.00
CA PRO A 26 -14.22 1.96 9.90
C PRO A 26 -14.36 3.39 9.37
N VAL A 27 -15.45 3.69 8.67
CA VAL A 27 -15.72 5.01 8.03
C VAL A 27 -15.53 6.20 8.98
N ASP A 28 -15.97 6.07 10.23
CA ASP A 28 -15.93 7.17 11.19
C ASP A 28 -14.72 7.11 12.13
N ALA A 29 -13.85 6.11 11.98
CA ALA A 29 -12.69 5.94 12.85
C ALA A 29 -11.52 6.81 12.37
N PRO A 30 -10.89 7.61 13.27
CA PRO A 30 -9.75 8.45 12.89
C PRO A 30 -8.49 7.65 12.54
N LEU A 31 -8.40 6.39 13.00
CA LEU A 31 -7.27 5.50 12.79
C LEU A 31 -7.76 4.07 12.49
N PRO A 32 -6.92 3.25 11.83
CA PRO A 32 -7.14 1.82 11.71
C PRO A 32 -7.29 1.12 13.07
N VAL A 33 -7.92 -0.04 13.07
CA VAL A 33 -8.11 -0.85 14.27
C VAL A 33 -6.75 -1.32 14.85
N PRO A 34 -6.64 -1.50 16.18
CA PRO A 34 -5.36 -1.87 16.82
C PRO A 34 -4.71 -3.16 16.28
N ALA A 35 -5.50 -4.06 15.68
CA ALA A 35 -4.98 -5.32 15.14
C ALA A 35 -4.04 -5.14 13.93
N ILE A 36 -4.20 -4.07 13.14
CA ILE A 36 -3.38 -3.83 11.93
C ILE A 36 -2.25 -2.82 12.17
N LEU A 37 -2.37 -1.97 13.20
CA LEU A 37 -1.37 -0.93 13.51
C LEU A 37 0.05 -1.48 13.68
N PRO A 38 0.31 -2.58 14.42
CA PRO A 38 1.67 -3.11 14.57
C PRO A 38 2.34 -3.46 13.25
N TRP A 39 1.54 -3.94 12.29
CA TRP A 39 2.03 -4.27 10.96
C TRP A 39 2.36 -3.02 10.14
N ILE A 40 1.50 -1.98 10.18
CA ILE A 40 1.74 -0.69 9.50
C ILE A 40 3.00 -0.03 10.08
N GLU A 41 3.12 0.00 11.40
CA GLU A 41 4.28 0.54 12.11
C GLU A 41 5.57 -0.20 11.76
N GLU A 42 5.50 -1.53 11.62
CA GLU A 42 6.66 -2.32 11.21
C GLU A 42 7.14 -1.92 9.82
N GLN A 43 6.23 -1.72 8.85
CA GLN A 43 6.61 -1.26 7.51
C GLN A 43 7.33 0.10 7.57
N HIS A 44 6.73 1.07 8.26
CA HIS A 44 7.27 2.42 8.39
C HIS A 44 8.65 2.41 9.09
N ARG A 45 8.80 1.60 10.14
CA ARG A 45 10.08 1.46 10.87
C ARG A 45 11.22 0.92 9.99
N HIS A 46 10.90 0.17 8.96
CA HIS A 46 11.88 -0.34 7.98
C HIS A 46 12.06 0.58 6.77
N GLY A 47 11.54 1.82 6.82
CA GLY A 47 11.77 2.85 5.81
C GLY A 47 10.84 2.78 4.60
N LEU A 48 9.75 2.01 4.67
CA LEU A 48 8.72 2.04 3.64
C LEU A 48 7.79 3.23 3.87
N LEU A 49 7.44 3.95 2.81
CA LEU A 49 6.37 4.95 2.84
C LEU A 49 5.04 4.23 2.68
N VAL A 50 4.15 4.35 3.67
CA VAL A 50 2.91 3.58 3.73
C VAL A 50 1.69 4.49 3.87
N PRO A 51 1.31 5.23 2.81
CA PRO A 51 0.01 5.89 2.77
C PRO A 51 -1.11 4.87 2.95
N LEU A 52 -2.11 5.25 3.74
CA LEU A 52 -3.28 4.44 4.02
C LEU A 52 -4.47 4.98 3.25
N VAL A 53 -5.29 4.09 2.70
CA VAL A 53 -6.55 4.45 2.04
C VAL A 53 -7.66 3.64 2.68
N ARG A 54 -8.79 4.28 2.98
CA ARG A 54 -9.99 3.55 3.38
C ARG A 54 -10.67 2.99 2.13
N GLU A 55 -10.96 1.69 2.12
CA GLU A 55 -11.59 1.02 0.98
C GLU A 55 -12.91 1.70 0.58
N PHE A 56 -13.70 2.14 1.56
CA PHE A 56 -14.96 2.84 1.34
C PHE A 56 -14.80 4.12 0.48
N GLU A 57 -13.69 4.86 0.66
CA GLU A 57 -13.43 6.12 -0.04
C GLU A 57 -13.05 5.88 -1.51
N ALA A 58 -12.25 4.85 -1.76
CA ALA A 58 -11.85 4.44 -3.12
C ALA A 58 -12.91 3.55 -3.81
N GLY A 59 -13.91 3.04 -3.09
CA GLY A 59 -14.87 2.04 -3.58
C GLY A 59 -15.75 2.48 -4.76
N ARG A 60 -15.76 3.78 -5.10
CA ARG A 60 -16.44 4.30 -6.31
C ARG A 60 -15.61 4.09 -7.58
N GLU A 61 -14.33 3.74 -7.45
CA GLU A 61 -13.38 3.48 -8.52
C GLU A 61 -12.74 2.10 -8.29
N PRO A 62 -13.43 1.00 -8.65
CA PRO A 62 -12.98 -0.36 -8.31
C PRO A 62 -11.64 -0.74 -8.94
N ASP A 63 -11.25 -0.07 -10.04
CA ASP A 63 -9.94 -0.23 -10.65
C ASP A 63 -8.78 0.28 -9.76
N LEU A 64 -9.08 1.10 -8.74
CA LEU A 64 -8.13 1.57 -7.75
C LEU A 64 -7.93 0.60 -6.57
N LEU A 65 -8.80 -0.40 -6.41
CA LEU A 65 -8.75 -1.36 -5.29
C LEU A 65 -7.68 -2.45 -5.47
N ALA A 66 -6.47 -2.03 -5.85
CA ALA A 66 -5.30 -2.88 -5.94
C ALA A 66 -4.25 -2.40 -4.93
N ASP A 67 -3.74 -3.31 -4.09
CA ASP A 67 -2.59 -3.02 -3.23
C ASP A 67 -1.33 -3.00 -4.12
N ILE A 68 -0.98 -1.79 -4.55
CA ILE A 68 0.18 -1.50 -5.38
C ILE A 68 1.29 -0.90 -4.52
N GLY A 69 2.53 -1.22 -4.88
CA GLY A 69 3.72 -0.58 -4.35
C GLY A 69 4.68 -0.20 -5.47
N ILE A 70 5.26 0.98 -5.37
CA ILE A 70 6.23 1.52 -6.32
C ILE A 70 7.63 1.33 -5.75
N TYR A 71 8.54 0.76 -6.55
CA TYR A 71 9.91 0.45 -6.18
C TYR A 71 10.84 1.31 -7.03
N GLY A 72 11.22 2.47 -6.51
CA GLY A 72 11.90 3.52 -7.29
C GLY A 72 11.03 3.99 -8.45
N THR A 73 11.58 4.00 -9.66
CA THR A 73 10.87 4.39 -10.90
C THR A 73 10.84 3.26 -11.94
N GLU A 74 11.25 2.04 -11.55
CA GLU A 74 11.54 0.96 -12.51
C GLU A 74 10.70 -0.29 -12.29
N ALA A 75 9.98 -0.39 -11.16
CA ALA A 75 9.17 -1.55 -10.89
C ALA A 75 7.92 -1.21 -10.07
N VAL A 76 6.86 -1.98 -10.34
CA VAL A 76 5.64 -2.02 -9.56
C VAL A 76 5.47 -3.39 -8.95
N GLY A 77 5.13 -3.43 -7.67
CA GLY A 77 4.69 -4.61 -6.97
C GLY A 77 3.18 -4.59 -6.78
N GLU A 78 2.51 -5.69 -7.08
CA GLU A 78 1.09 -5.89 -6.82
C GLU A 78 0.92 -6.98 -5.75
N GLN A 79 0.02 -6.75 -4.79
CA GLN A 79 -0.31 -7.70 -3.74
C GLN A 79 -1.78 -8.12 -3.77
N GLU A 80 -2.00 -9.40 -3.98
CA GLU A 80 -3.28 -10.03 -3.69
C GLU A 80 -3.33 -10.31 -2.19
N ARG A 81 -4.43 -9.95 -1.53
CA ARG A 81 -4.59 -10.08 -0.08
C ARG A 81 -5.86 -10.85 0.28
N ASP A 82 -5.86 -11.48 1.44
CA ASP A 82 -7.08 -12.01 2.05
C ASP A 82 -7.89 -10.91 2.76
N GLU A 83 -9.05 -11.28 3.30
CA GLU A 83 -9.96 -10.39 4.05
C GLU A 83 -9.34 -9.82 5.34
N GLN A 84 -8.18 -10.33 5.75
CA GLN A 84 -7.42 -9.91 6.93
C GLN A 84 -6.18 -9.10 6.52
N SER A 85 -6.12 -8.65 5.26
CA SER A 85 -5.01 -7.91 4.66
C SER A 85 -3.67 -8.65 4.67
N ARG A 86 -3.68 -9.99 4.73
CA ARG A 86 -2.45 -10.80 4.59
C ARG A 86 -2.15 -11.04 3.12
N THR A 87 -0.89 -10.91 2.74
CA THR A 87 -0.44 -11.15 1.35
C THR A 87 -0.61 -12.62 0.98
N LEU A 88 -1.45 -12.91 -0.02
CA LEU A 88 -1.62 -14.21 -0.64
C LEU A 88 -0.63 -14.40 -1.80
N ARG A 89 -0.47 -13.37 -2.62
CA ARG A 89 0.45 -13.35 -3.76
C ARG A 89 1.12 -12.00 -3.85
N PHE A 90 2.39 -12.02 -4.24
CA PHE A 90 3.15 -10.84 -4.60
C PHE A 90 3.71 -11.02 -5.99
N THR A 91 3.46 -10.04 -6.85
CA THR A 91 3.99 -9.98 -8.23
C THR A 91 4.81 -8.72 -8.35
N LEU A 92 6.05 -8.83 -8.86
CA LEU A 92 6.89 -7.68 -9.19
C LEU A 92 7.01 -7.60 -10.71
N ASN A 93 6.67 -6.46 -11.29
CA ASN A 93 6.73 -6.21 -12.71
C ASN A 93 7.73 -5.09 -13.00
N LEU A 94 8.61 -5.32 -13.98
CA LEU A 94 9.63 -4.37 -14.46
C LEU A 94 9.32 -3.89 -15.90
N ASP A 95 8.20 -4.31 -16.47
CA ASP A 95 7.72 -3.80 -17.75
C ASP A 95 7.32 -2.33 -17.59
N LEU A 96 8.01 -1.44 -18.32
CA LEU A 96 7.81 0.01 -18.23
C LEU A 96 6.38 0.45 -18.54
N GLN A 97 5.66 -0.25 -19.43
CA GLN A 97 4.26 0.09 -19.71
C GLN A 97 3.37 -0.20 -18.50
N VAL A 98 3.65 -1.30 -17.80
CA VAL A 98 2.93 -1.67 -16.58
C VAL A 98 3.29 -0.72 -15.44
N VAL A 99 4.56 -0.33 -15.32
CA VAL A 99 5.01 0.67 -14.33
C VAL A 99 4.30 2.00 -14.54
N HIS A 100 4.28 2.55 -15.76
CA HIS A 100 3.59 3.82 -16.03
C HIS A 100 2.09 3.73 -15.75
N ALA A 101 1.42 2.64 -16.14
CA ALA A 101 0.00 2.44 -15.84
C ALA A 101 -0.27 2.37 -14.32
N ALA A 102 0.65 1.77 -13.56
CA ALA A 102 0.57 1.74 -12.12
C ALA A 102 0.82 3.10 -11.48
N GLU A 103 1.74 3.91 -12.01
CA GLU A 103 1.97 5.30 -11.56
C GLU A 103 0.73 6.17 -11.80
N ASP A 104 0.02 5.99 -12.92
CA ASP A 104 -1.26 6.67 -13.19
C ASP A 104 -2.32 6.31 -12.14
N ARG A 105 -2.44 5.01 -11.84
CA ARG A 105 -3.34 4.51 -10.79
C ARG A 105 -2.94 5.04 -9.42
N TRP A 106 -1.65 5.04 -9.11
CA TRP A 106 -1.09 5.57 -7.87
C TRP A 106 -1.47 7.04 -7.67
N ARG A 107 -1.32 7.87 -8.70
CA ARG A 107 -1.68 9.31 -8.62
C ARG A 107 -3.16 9.53 -8.33
N ARG A 108 -4.05 8.70 -8.88
CA ARG A 108 -5.49 8.74 -8.57
C ARG A 108 -5.78 8.29 -7.14
N LEU A 109 -5.17 7.17 -6.72
CA LEU A 109 -5.36 6.62 -5.39
C LEU A 109 -4.79 7.53 -4.29
N ALA A 110 -3.74 8.30 -4.59
CA ALA A 110 -3.16 9.29 -3.69
C ALA A 110 -4.14 10.39 -3.25
N LEU A 111 -5.20 10.64 -4.01
CA LEU A 111 -6.24 11.61 -3.64
C LEU A 111 -7.08 11.16 -2.43
N TYR A 112 -7.10 9.85 -2.16
CA TYR A 112 -7.78 9.22 -1.03
C TYR A 112 -6.80 8.82 0.08
N ALA A 113 -5.50 9.05 -0.12
CA ALA A 113 -4.47 8.60 0.79
C ALA A 113 -4.32 9.54 1.98
N THR A 114 -4.29 8.95 3.17
CA THR A 114 -3.87 9.61 4.40
C THR A 114 -2.45 9.16 4.73
N PRO A 115 -1.50 10.09 4.93
CA PRO A 115 -0.18 9.75 5.43
C PRO A 115 -0.28 9.04 6.76
N PHE A 116 0.45 7.93 6.93
CA PHE A 116 0.58 7.32 8.25
C PHE A 116 1.58 8.12 9.07
N GLU A 117 1.08 9.10 9.81
CA GLU A 117 1.84 9.77 10.85
C GLU A 117 1.68 8.98 12.14
N LYS A 118 2.81 8.57 12.74
CA LYS A 118 2.80 7.89 14.02
C LYS A 118 2.08 8.79 15.05
N PRO A 119 1.11 8.28 15.83
CA PRO A 119 0.53 9.03 16.94
C PRO A 119 1.56 9.36 18.03
#